data_AF-A0AAE6YKL8-F1
#
_entry.id   AF-A0AAE6YKL8-F1
#
_cell.length_a   1.000
_cell.length_b   1.000
_cell.length_c   1.000
_cell.angle_alpha   90.00
_cell.angle_beta   90.00
_cell.angle_gamma   90.00
#
_symmetry.space_group_name_H-M   'P 1'
#
loop_
_entity.id
_entity.type
_entity.pdbx_description
1 polymer ?
#
loop_
_entity_poly.entity_id
_entity_poly.type
_entity_poly.pdbx_seq_one_letter_code
_entity_poly.pdbx_strand_id
1 'polypeptide(L)'
;MSNNNLKQEFTPSVRLIEELGAFGYKVQLSPVEKGMAHILGNSIRRVLLSSLPGASIVKVNIKGVLHEYSTLDDVKEDIVEVVSNLKKVAVKLDENVDNVELELSVNKSGVVTAGDFKPTGGVEIINKDQVIATLTNKRELNLVASVVWGRNVGILSAMPAELEKVGDIAVDADFNPAKKVAFEVIENDDSEILEIFLKTNGTIEPLEAVTKSLEYFCEQMSVFVSLKVPNHSKIGDALIDSNIDPILLKPIDDLELTVRSSNCLRAENIKYLGDLVQYSESQLMKIPNLGKKSLNEIKQILIDNNLSLGVVIDNFRELVEGK
;
A
#
# COMPACT_ATOMS: atom_id res chain seq x y z
N MET A 1 -45.14 4.81 -11.70
CA MET A 1 -44.20 3.87 -11.08
C MET A 1 -43.18 3.47 -12.12
N SER A 2 -41.93 3.87 -11.89
CA SER A 2 -40.66 3.28 -12.34
C SER A 2 -39.60 4.38 -12.21
N ASN A 3 -39.17 4.63 -10.97
CA ASN A 3 -38.06 5.53 -10.70
C ASN A 3 -36.77 4.85 -11.16
N ASN A 4 -36.20 5.40 -12.22
CA ASN A 4 -34.86 5.08 -12.72
C ASN A 4 -33.83 5.81 -11.84
N ASN A 5 -33.62 5.34 -10.60
CA ASN A 5 -32.53 5.80 -9.72
C ASN A 5 -31.40 4.75 -9.73
N LEU A 6 -30.87 4.44 -10.91
CA LEU A 6 -29.71 3.55 -11.04
C LEU A 6 -28.45 4.41 -11.24
N LYS A 7 -27.59 4.34 -10.21
CA LYS A 7 -26.22 4.90 -10.09
C LYS A 7 -26.13 6.39 -9.76
N GLN A 8 -26.44 6.73 -8.51
CA GLN A 8 -25.77 7.86 -7.88
C GLN A 8 -24.35 7.41 -7.53
N GLU A 9 -23.35 7.98 -8.21
CA GLU A 9 -21.95 7.60 -8.03
C GLU A 9 -21.46 8.23 -6.71
N PHE A 10 -21.34 7.42 -5.66
CA PHE A 10 -20.73 7.85 -4.41
C PHE A 10 -19.22 7.86 -4.61
N THR A 11 -18.64 9.04 -4.86
CA THR A 11 -17.19 9.22 -4.81
C THR A 11 -16.79 9.67 -3.40
N PRO A 12 -16.39 8.76 -2.50
CA PRO A 12 -16.02 9.13 -1.14
C PRO A 12 -14.77 10.00 -1.15
N SER A 13 -14.79 11.06 -0.34
CA SER A 13 -13.62 11.89 -0.04
C SER A 13 -13.10 11.57 1.36
N VAL A 14 -11.78 11.57 1.52
CA VAL A 14 -11.11 11.42 2.82
C VAL A 14 -10.63 12.80 3.27
N ARG A 15 -11.04 13.25 4.46
CA ARG A 15 -10.70 14.57 5.00
C ARG A 15 -10.31 14.49 6.47
N LEU A 16 -9.28 15.26 6.85
CA LEU A 16 -8.96 15.49 8.26
C LEU A 16 -9.95 16.51 8.84
N ILE A 17 -10.62 16.16 9.93
CA ILE A 17 -11.64 17.00 10.59
C ILE A 17 -11.07 17.72 11.79
N GLU A 18 -10.33 17.00 12.65
CA GLU A 18 -9.89 17.53 13.94
C GLU A 18 -8.59 16.87 14.41
N GLU A 19 -7.76 17.63 15.12
CA GLU A 19 -6.61 17.14 15.87
C GLU A 19 -6.99 17.03 17.35
N LEU A 20 -7.06 15.80 17.86
CA LEU A 20 -7.55 15.43 19.21
C LEU A 20 -6.43 15.44 20.26
N GLY A 21 -5.39 16.26 20.05
CA GLY A 21 -4.19 16.34 20.88
C GLY A 21 -2.97 15.63 20.28
N ALA A 22 -1.97 15.32 21.11
CA ALA A 22 -0.68 14.77 20.65
C ALA A 22 -0.86 13.46 19.85
N PHE A 23 -0.62 13.56 18.53
CA PHE A 23 -0.75 12.48 17.55
C PHE A 23 -2.15 11.82 17.52
N GLY A 24 -3.19 12.54 17.93
CA GLY A 24 -4.58 12.10 17.87
C GLY A 24 -5.34 12.85 16.79
N TYR A 25 -6.12 12.15 15.96
CA TYR A 25 -6.75 12.70 14.78
C TYR A 25 -8.14 12.13 14.55
N LYS A 26 -9.01 12.95 13.98
CA LYS A 26 -10.33 12.56 13.48
C LYS A 26 -10.34 12.72 11.96
N VAL A 27 -10.46 11.60 11.24
CA VAL A 27 -10.53 11.56 9.77
C VAL A 27 -11.91 11.11 9.34
N GLN A 28 -12.50 11.77 8.36
CA GLN A 28 -13.85 11.48 7.86
C GLN A 28 -13.78 10.95 6.43
N LEU A 29 -14.53 9.89 6.16
CA LEU A 29 -14.83 9.37 4.83
C LEU A 29 -16.31 9.62 4.53
N SER A 30 -16.57 10.41 3.48
CA SER A 30 -17.94 10.76 3.07
C SER A 30 -17.99 11.19 1.60
N PRO A 31 -19.08 10.87 0.87
CA PRO A 31 -20.21 10.04 1.29
C PRO A 31 -19.91 8.54 1.13
N VAL A 32 -20.45 7.70 2.02
CA VAL A 32 -20.39 6.24 1.96
C VAL A 32 -21.78 5.68 1.67
N GLU A 33 -21.88 4.61 0.89
CA GLU A 33 -23.15 3.93 0.63
C GLU A 33 -23.75 3.37 1.93
N LYS A 34 -25.09 3.44 2.07
CA LYS A 34 -25.78 2.92 3.25
C LYS A 34 -25.49 1.44 3.50
N GLY A 35 -25.25 1.08 4.76
CA GLY A 35 -24.86 -0.26 5.20
C GLY A 35 -23.38 -0.59 4.97
N MET A 36 -22.62 0.25 4.27
CA MET A 36 -21.22 -0.02 3.95
C MET A 36 -20.25 0.57 4.98
N ALA A 37 -20.63 1.63 5.72
CA ALA A 37 -19.71 2.33 6.61
C ALA A 37 -19.20 1.44 7.75
N HIS A 38 -20.02 0.53 8.30
CA HIS A 38 -19.55 -0.43 9.32
C HIS A 38 -18.59 -1.48 8.76
N ILE A 39 -18.81 -1.92 7.52
CA ILE A 39 -17.93 -2.90 6.85
C ILE A 39 -16.58 -2.25 6.59
N LEU A 40 -16.57 -1.06 6.00
CA LEU A 40 -15.36 -0.28 5.75
C LEU A 40 -14.66 0.10 7.05
N GLY A 41 -15.38 0.63 8.03
CA GLY A 41 -14.83 1.04 9.33
C GLY A 41 -14.12 -0.10 10.05
N ASN A 42 -14.74 -1.29 10.12
CA ASN A 42 -14.09 -2.46 10.70
C ASN A 42 -12.87 -2.92 9.90
N SER A 43 -12.96 -2.90 8.56
CA SER A 43 -11.88 -3.37 7.69
C SER A 43 -10.66 -2.45 7.77
N ILE A 44 -10.88 -1.14 7.59
CA ILE A 44 -9.87 -0.09 7.71
C ILE A 44 -9.23 -0.11 9.09
N ARG A 45 -10.04 -0.21 10.16
CA ARG A 45 -9.52 -0.31 11.54
C ARG A 45 -8.55 -1.48 11.70
N ARG A 46 -8.87 -2.65 11.13
CA ARG A 46 -7.98 -3.81 11.18
C ARG A 46 -6.69 -3.56 10.42
N VAL A 47 -6.77 -3.06 9.19
CA VAL A 47 -5.59 -2.76 8.35
C VAL A 47 -4.69 -1.73 9.02
N LEU A 48 -5.25 -0.64 9.56
CA LEU A 48 -4.51 0.38 10.31
C LEU A 48 -3.74 -0.25 11.48
N LEU A 49 -4.35 -1.18 12.23
CA LEU A 49 -3.74 -1.80 13.40
C LEU A 49 -2.80 -2.99 13.08
N SER A 50 -2.83 -3.55 11.87
CA SER A 50 -2.03 -4.73 11.54
C SER A 50 -0.96 -4.52 10.48
N SER A 51 -1.20 -3.64 9.50
CA SER A 51 -0.54 -3.77 8.19
C SER A 51 0.13 -2.51 7.69
N LEU A 52 0.05 -1.40 8.42
CA LEU A 52 0.80 -0.21 8.05
C LEU A 52 2.30 -0.47 8.21
N PRO A 53 3.10 -0.17 7.17
CA PRO A 53 4.55 -0.24 7.29
C PRO A 53 5.08 0.95 8.09
N GLY A 54 6.24 0.76 8.69
CA GLY A 54 6.94 1.79 9.43
C GLY A 54 8.34 1.33 9.83
N ALA A 55 9.07 2.18 10.54
CA ALA A 55 10.42 1.89 10.99
C ALA A 55 10.45 1.60 12.49
N SER A 56 11.27 0.63 12.89
CA SER A 56 11.48 0.28 14.30
C SER A 56 12.92 -0.18 14.53
N ILE A 57 13.39 0.00 15.77
CA ILE A 57 14.64 -0.62 16.23
C ILE A 57 14.40 -2.12 16.34
N VAL A 58 15.25 -2.91 15.69
CA VAL A 58 15.18 -4.40 15.68
C VAL A 58 16.30 -5.04 16.49
N LYS A 59 17.40 -4.31 16.67
CA LYS A 59 18.62 -4.82 17.30
C LYS A 59 19.34 -3.70 18.02
N VAL A 60 19.96 -4.02 19.15
CA VAL A 60 20.84 -3.11 19.86
C VAL A 60 22.11 -3.83 20.30
N ASN A 61 23.26 -3.16 20.18
CA ASN A 61 24.52 -3.58 20.75
C ASN A 61 24.95 -2.54 21.79
N ILE A 62 25.10 -2.96 23.04
CA ILE A 62 25.47 -2.07 24.15
C ILE A 62 26.87 -2.45 24.62
N LYS A 63 27.77 -1.47 24.69
CA LYS A 63 29.16 -1.70 25.08
C LYS A 63 29.24 -2.23 26.52
N GLY A 64 29.79 -3.43 26.68
CA GLY A 64 29.96 -4.09 27.98
C GLY A 64 28.79 -4.97 28.40
N VAL A 65 27.80 -5.16 27.54
CA VAL A 65 26.66 -6.06 27.74
C VAL A 65 26.78 -7.24 26.78
N LEU A 66 26.67 -8.45 27.31
CA LEU A 66 26.78 -9.68 26.51
C LEU A 66 25.40 -10.25 26.13
N HIS A 67 24.39 -10.03 26.97
CA HIS A 67 23.04 -10.57 26.79
C HIS A 67 22.01 -9.71 27.53
N GLU A 68 20.73 -9.88 27.19
CA GLU A 68 19.60 -9.09 27.72
C GLU A 68 19.37 -9.19 29.24
N TYR A 69 19.80 -10.29 29.88
CA TYR A 69 19.61 -10.50 31.32
C TYR A 69 20.73 -9.93 32.21
N SER A 70 21.70 -9.23 31.65
CA SER A 70 22.77 -8.63 32.45
C SER A 70 22.33 -7.30 33.05
N THR A 71 23.02 -6.87 34.10
CA THR A 71 22.95 -5.52 34.64
C THR A 71 24.16 -4.72 34.22
N LEU A 72 24.01 -3.40 34.11
CA LEU A 72 25.12 -2.50 33.83
C LEU A 72 25.36 -1.61 35.06
N ASP A 73 26.58 -1.59 35.59
CA ASP A 73 26.89 -0.76 36.77
C ASP A 73 26.55 0.71 36.50
N ASP A 74 26.13 1.45 37.53
CA ASP A 74 25.75 2.86 37.42
C ASP A 74 24.59 3.18 36.45
N VAL A 75 23.85 2.16 35.99
CA VAL A 75 22.56 2.32 35.30
C VAL A 75 21.47 1.85 36.24
N LYS A 76 20.41 2.65 36.36
CA LYS A 76 19.30 2.35 37.28
C LYS A 76 18.43 1.20 36.79
N GLU A 77 18.18 1.15 35.48
CA GLU A 77 17.34 0.17 34.80
C GLU A 77 18.13 -1.08 34.40
N ASP A 78 17.46 -2.24 34.41
CA ASP A 78 18.01 -3.48 33.85
C ASP A 78 18.02 -3.43 32.32
N ILE A 79 18.86 -4.23 31.66
CA ILE A 79 18.97 -4.22 30.19
C ILE A 79 17.65 -4.60 29.51
N VAL A 80 16.83 -5.46 30.11
CA VAL A 80 15.47 -5.77 29.62
C VAL A 80 14.59 -4.51 29.58
N GLU A 81 14.67 -3.65 30.59
CA GLU A 81 13.91 -2.40 30.65
C GLU A 81 14.46 -1.38 29.63
N VAL A 82 15.78 -1.30 29.47
CA VAL A 82 16.42 -0.47 28.43
C VAL A 82 15.94 -0.91 27.03
N VAL A 83 15.94 -2.21 26.74
CA VAL A 83 15.42 -2.77 25.48
C VAL A 83 13.94 -2.45 25.30
N SER A 84 13.13 -2.57 26.36
CA SER A 84 11.70 -2.21 26.35
C SER A 84 11.47 -0.71 26.08
N ASN A 85 12.37 0.15 26.56
CA ASN A 85 12.31 1.58 26.32
C ASN A 85 12.74 1.94 24.88
N LEU A 86 13.74 1.25 24.33
CA LEU A 86 14.15 1.40 22.93
C LEU A 86 13.02 1.03 21.96
N LYS A 87 12.21 0.01 22.30
CA LYS A 87 11.00 -0.35 21.53
C LYS A 87 10.01 0.83 21.39
N LYS A 88 9.96 1.75 22.36
CA LYS A 88 9.02 2.88 22.36
C LYS A 88 9.52 4.07 21.53
N VAL A 89 10.75 4.04 21.03
CA VAL A 89 11.31 5.12 20.21
C VAL A 89 10.63 5.11 18.83
N ALA A 90 10.00 6.24 18.50
CA ALA A 90 9.32 6.47 17.23
C ALA A 90 10.34 7.03 16.23
N VAL A 91 10.69 6.21 15.24
CA VAL A 91 11.67 6.53 14.21
C VAL A 91 10.97 6.63 12.86
N LYS A 92 11.34 7.65 12.08
CA LYS A 92 10.93 7.84 10.69
C LYS A 92 12.16 7.71 9.80
N LEU A 93 12.06 6.90 8.76
CA LEU A 93 13.08 6.73 7.73
C LEU A 93 12.63 7.42 6.45
N ASP A 94 13.58 7.92 5.68
CA ASP A 94 13.32 8.45 4.33
C ASP A 94 12.99 7.32 3.35
N GLU A 95 12.28 7.64 2.26
CA GLU A 95 11.66 6.66 1.33
C GLU A 95 12.62 5.67 0.65
N ASN A 96 13.93 5.94 0.64
CA ASN A 96 14.95 5.09 -0.02
C ASN A 96 15.90 4.40 0.97
N VAL A 97 15.51 4.33 2.24
CA VAL A 97 16.38 3.85 3.32
C VAL A 97 15.69 2.70 4.06
N ASP A 98 16.13 1.48 3.78
CA ASP A 98 15.56 0.30 4.42
C ASP A 98 16.19 0.01 5.79
N ASN A 99 17.49 0.26 5.96
CA ASN A 99 18.26 -0.08 7.16
C ASN A 99 19.23 1.03 7.54
N VAL A 100 19.29 1.41 8.82
CA VAL A 100 20.26 2.38 9.36
C VAL A 100 20.71 1.99 10.76
N GLU A 101 21.97 2.28 11.09
CA GLU A 101 22.47 2.22 12.46
C GLU A 101 22.44 3.62 13.12
N LEU A 102 21.82 3.69 14.29
CA LEU A 102 21.80 4.84 15.16
C LEU A 102 22.81 4.66 16.29
N GLU A 103 23.72 5.63 16.44
CA GLU A 103 24.70 5.64 17.51
C GLU A 103 24.26 6.57 18.65
N LEU A 104 24.35 6.09 19.88
CA LEU A 104 24.22 6.89 21.08
C LEU A 104 25.49 6.77 21.90
N SER A 105 26.11 7.92 22.16
CA SER A 105 27.34 8.05 22.95
C SER A 105 27.18 9.24 23.88
N VAL A 106 26.96 8.95 25.16
CA VAL A 106 26.73 9.97 26.18
C VAL A 106 27.67 9.77 27.36
N ASN A 107 28.18 10.87 27.91
CA ASN A 107 28.97 10.88 29.13
C ASN A 107 28.40 11.93 30.09
N LYS A 108 27.33 11.56 30.80
CA LYS A 108 26.63 12.42 31.75
C LYS A 108 26.11 11.59 32.93
N SER A 109 25.74 12.28 34.00
CA SER A 109 24.88 11.72 35.06
C SER A 109 23.47 12.25 34.83
N GLY A 110 22.44 11.42 35.06
CA GLY A 110 21.04 11.76 34.83
C GLY A 110 20.39 10.98 33.69
N VAL A 111 19.23 11.46 33.26
CA VAL A 111 18.36 10.77 32.28
C VAL A 111 18.95 10.85 30.87
N VAL A 112 19.01 9.70 30.20
CA VAL A 112 19.34 9.55 28.79
C VAL A 112 18.04 9.36 28.00
N THR A 113 17.88 10.15 26.95
CA THR A 113 16.67 10.24 26.15
C THR A 113 16.95 9.91 24.69
N ALA A 114 15.91 9.65 23.90
CA ALA A 114 16.04 9.43 22.46
C ALA A 114 16.57 10.67 21.71
N GLY A 115 16.48 11.87 22.30
CA GLY A 115 17.12 13.06 21.77
C GLY A 115 18.66 13.06 21.85
N ASP A 116 19.26 12.15 22.62
CA ASP A 116 20.71 12.03 22.77
C ASP A 116 21.38 11.17 21.66
N PHE A 117 20.60 10.57 20.76
CA PHE A 117 21.14 9.89 19.58
C PHE A 117 21.84 10.90 18.67
N LYS A 118 22.94 10.47 18.03
CA LYS A 118 23.62 11.29 17.03
C LYS A 118 22.70 11.46 15.81
N PRO A 119 22.67 12.66 15.20
CA PRO A 119 21.93 12.87 13.97
C PRO A 119 22.56 12.05 12.84
N THR A 120 21.80 11.11 12.29
CA THR A 120 22.18 10.32 11.12
C THR A 120 21.31 10.76 9.94
N GLY A 121 21.90 10.92 8.76
CA GLY A 121 21.15 11.27 7.55
C GLY A 121 20.12 10.19 7.20
N GLY A 122 18.93 10.59 6.76
CA GLY A 122 17.86 9.66 6.39
C GLY A 122 17.04 9.11 7.56
N VAL A 123 17.28 9.59 8.79
CA VAL A 123 16.54 9.15 9.99
C VAL A 123 16.10 10.35 10.83
N GLU A 124 14.84 10.35 11.23
CA GLU A 124 14.27 11.31 12.15
C GLU A 124 13.67 10.61 13.38
N ILE A 125 14.07 11.03 14.58
CA ILE A 125 13.45 10.59 15.83
C ILE A 125 12.38 11.59 16.23
N ILE A 126 11.13 11.13 16.28
CA ILE A 126 9.96 11.98 16.53
C ILE A 126 9.80 12.27 18.03
N ASN A 127 9.87 11.24 18.88
CA ASN A 127 9.70 11.36 20.34
C ASN A 127 11.05 11.49 21.07
N LYS A 128 11.71 12.65 20.91
CA LYS A 128 13.03 12.93 21.50
C LYS A 128 13.05 12.88 23.03
N ASP A 129 11.91 13.05 23.69
CA ASP A 129 11.71 13.00 25.13
C ASP A 129 11.63 11.57 25.70
N GLN A 130 11.54 10.55 24.84
CA GLN A 130 11.46 9.16 25.27
C GLN A 130 12.70 8.78 26.09
N VAL A 131 12.48 8.41 27.36
CA VAL A 131 13.55 7.93 28.25
C VAL A 131 14.03 6.56 27.79
N ILE A 132 15.35 6.40 27.73
CA ILE A 132 16.02 5.14 27.42
C ILE A 132 16.54 4.50 28.70
N ALA A 133 17.33 5.25 29.47
CA ALA A 133 17.97 4.82 30.71
C ALA A 133 18.31 6.02 31.60
N THR A 134 18.60 5.77 32.87
CA THR A 134 19.01 6.75 33.87
C THR A 134 20.37 6.36 34.43
N LEU A 135 21.37 7.24 34.23
CA LEU A 135 22.73 7.04 34.74
C LEU A 135 22.85 7.63 36.15
N THR A 136 23.14 6.78 37.15
CA THR A 136 23.25 7.22 38.55
C THR A 136 24.52 8.03 38.79
N ASN A 137 25.64 7.61 38.20
CA ASN A 137 26.94 8.30 38.26
C ASN A 137 27.38 8.80 36.89
N LYS A 138 28.45 9.60 36.85
CA LYS A 138 29.05 10.04 35.57
C LYS A 138 29.71 8.84 34.89
N ARG A 139 29.02 8.30 33.89
CA ARG A 139 29.44 7.13 33.12
C ARG A 139 29.28 7.39 31.63
N GLU A 140 30.15 6.76 30.85
CA GLU A 140 29.99 6.67 29.40
C GLU A 140 29.05 5.51 29.04
N LEU A 141 27.95 5.82 28.37
CA LEU A 141 27.05 4.82 27.78
C LEU A 141 27.17 4.90 26.27
N ASN A 142 27.59 3.79 25.66
CA ASN A 142 27.69 3.63 24.22
C ASN A 142 26.79 2.50 23.77
N LEU A 143 25.89 2.78 22.85
CA LEU A 143 25.07 1.77 22.19
C LEU A 143 24.90 2.09 20.70
N VAL A 144 24.73 1.03 19.91
CA VAL A 144 24.39 1.09 18.50
C VAL A 144 23.07 0.36 18.30
N ALA A 145 22.07 1.05 17.75
CA ALA A 145 20.75 0.51 17.49
C ALA A 145 20.51 0.39 15.98
N SER A 146 20.18 -0.80 15.49
CA SER A 146 19.81 -1.00 14.09
C SER A 146 18.32 -0.77 13.91
N VAL A 147 17.96 0.17 13.03
CA VAL A 147 16.61 0.50 12.62
C VAL A 147 16.36 -0.12 11.25
N VAL A 148 15.20 -0.74 11.10
CA VAL A 148 14.75 -1.36 9.85
C VAL A 148 13.37 -0.83 9.49
N TRP A 149 13.12 -0.64 8.19
CA TRP A 149 11.79 -0.41 7.64
C TRP A 149 11.09 -1.75 7.40
N GLY A 150 9.85 -1.89 7.87
CA GLY A 150 9.13 -3.14 7.77
C GLY A 150 7.66 -3.03 8.11
N ARG A 151 7.02 -4.19 8.26
CA ARG A 151 5.61 -4.32 8.64
C ARG A 151 5.45 -5.42 9.70
N ASN A 152 4.45 -5.29 10.56
CA ASN A 152 4.15 -6.30 11.57
C ASN A 152 3.52 -7.54 10.91
N VAL A 153 4.31 -8.57 10.59
CA VAL A 153 3.79 -9.85 10.04
C VAL A 153 3.82 -10.95 11.09
N GLY A 154 2.75 -11.07 11.88
CA GLY A 154 2.49 -12.23 12.76
C GLY A 154 3.52 -12.49 13.87
N ILE A 155 3.28 -13.53 14.66
CA ILE A 155 4.24 -14.08 15.65
C ILE A 155 5.21 -14.95 14.87
N LEU A 156 6.16 -14.35 14.15
CA LEU A 156 7.37 -15.00 13.68
C LEU A 156 8.32 -13.92 13.16
N SER A 157 9.24 -13.54 14.05
CA SER A 157 10.66 -13.56 13.74
C SER A 157 11.07 -12.78 12.48
N ALA A 158 11.01 -11.46 12.58
CA ALA A 158 12.21 -10.69 12.23
C ALA A 158 13.25 -10.88 13.35
N MET A 159 13.62 -12.12 13.73
CA MET A 159 15.01 -12.30 14.04
C MET A 159 15.69 -12.13 12.68
N PRO A 160 16.45 -11.04 12.44
CA PRO A 160 17.39 -11.12 11.35
C PRO A 160 18.23 -12.37 11.63
N ALA A 161 18.53 -13.13 10.59
CA ALA A 161 19.28 -14.37 10.65
C ALA A 161 20.71 -14.20 11.21
N GLU A 162 21.03 -13.12 11.92
CA GLU A 162 22.37 -12.56 12.08
C GLU A 162 22.44 -11.68 13.36
N LEU A 163 22.33 -12.31 14.54
CA LEU A 163 23.07 -11.84 15.71
C LEU A 163 24.56 -12.15 15.47
N GLU A 164 25.19 -11.43 14.54
CA GLU A 164 26.55 -11.71 14.07
C GLU A 164 27.61 -11.37 15.11
N LYS A 165 27.33 -10.34 15.92
CA LYS A 165 28.28 -9.80 16.89
C LYS A 165 27.92 -10.28 18.29
N VAL A 166 28.96 -10.62 19.05
CA VAL A 166 28.80 -10.87 20.49
C VAL A 166 28.27 -9.61 21.16
N GLY A 167 27.17 -9.74 21.92
CA GLY A 167 26.50 -8.62 22.58
C GLY A 167 25.36 -7.99 21.78
N ASP A 168 25.03 -8.51 20.59
CA ASP A 168 23.80 -8.13 19.89
C ASP A 168 22.58 -8.66 20.66
N ILE A 169 21.64 -7.76 20.96
CA ILE A 169 20.38 -8.07 21.62
C ILE A 169 19.24 -7.74 20.66
N ALA A 170 18.35 -8.71 20.44
CA ALA A 170 17.16 -8.51 19.64
C ALA A 170 16.14 -7.64 20.38
N VAL A 171 15.51 -6.72 19.66
CA VAL A 171 14.42 -5.89 20.16
C VAL A 171 13.13 -6.38 19.51
N ASP A 172 12.09 -6.57 20.31
CA ASP A 172 10.75 -6.86 19.79
C ASP A 172 10.18 -5.63 19.08
N ALA A 173 10.46 -5.52 17.79
CA ALA A 173 10.17 -4.37 16.97
C ALA A 173 8.65 -4.17 16.78
N ASP A 174 8.19 -2.93 16.91
CA ASP A 174 6.82 -2.54 16.61
C ASP A 174 6.83 -1.53 15.46
N PHE A 175 6.71 -2.04 14.24
CA PHE A 175 6.76 -1.24 13.02
C PHE A 175 5.47 -0.43 12.80
N ASN A 176 4.37 -0.75 13.50
CA ASN A 176 3.10 -0.12 13.19
C ASN A 176 3.02 1.30 13.79
N PRO A 177 2.86 2.35 12.96
CA PRO A 177 2.69 3.71 13.44
C PRO A 177 1.35 3.95 14.14
N ALA A 178 0.29 3.22 13.80
CA ALA A 178 -1.02 3.36 14.42
C ALA A 178 -1.09 2.61 15.77
N LYS A 179 -1.39 3.33 16.85
CA LYS A 179 -1.42 2.78 18.21
C LYS A 179 -2.84 2.55 18.73
N LYS A 180 -3.80 3.39 18.35
CA LYS A 180 -5.22 3.19 18.68
C LYS A 180 -6.10 3.64 17.53
N VAL A 181 -7.15 2.88 17.26
CA VAL A 181 -8.14 3.20 16.23
C VAL A 181 -9.53 2.88 16.76
N ALA A 182 -10.42 3.85 16.66
CA ALA A 182 -11.86 3.70 16.84
C ALA A 182 -12.58 4.33 15.64
N PHE A 183 -13.85 4.00 15.43
CA PHE A 183 -14.64 4.64 14.39
C PHE A 183 -16.10 4.75 14.83
N GLU A 184 -16.79 5.73 14.26
CA GLU A 184 -18.22 5.96 14.41
C GLU A 184 -18.86 6.11 13.03
N VAL A 185 -20.13 5.73 12.94
CA VAL A 185 -20.92 5.86 11.72
C VAL A 185 -22.04 6.83 12.00
N ILE A 186 -22.15 7.85 11.16
CA ILE A 186 -23.23 8.84 11.22
C ILE A 186 -24.13 8.62 10.00
N GLU A 187 -25.41 8.37 10.26
CA GLU A 187 -26.41 8.25 9.22
C GLU A 187 -26.77 9.64 8.66
N ASN A 188 -26.84 9.75 7.34
CA ASN A 188 -27.37 10.89 6.61
C ASN A 188 -28.51 10.41 5.69
N ASP A 189 -29.34 11.34 5.18
CA ASP A 189 -30.59 10.98 4.49
C ASP A 189 -30.41 9.96 3.36
N ASP A 190 -29.40 10.14 2.50
CA ASP A 190 -29.12 9.26 1.35
C ASP A 190 -27.75 8.55 1.43
N SER A 191 -26.98 8.75 2.50
CA SER A 191 -25.62 8.20 2.63
C SER A 191 -25.22 7.98 4.09
N GLU A 192 -24.06 7.37 4.32
CA GLU A 192 -23.40 7.28 5.62
C GLU A 192 -22.11 8.11 5.61
N ILE A 193 -21.70 8.53 6.80
CA ILE A 193 -20.42 9.18 7.06
C ILE A 193 -19.65 8.27 8.01
N LEU A 194 -18.42 7.91 7.64
CA LEU A 194 -17.53 7.14 8.50
C LEU A 194 -16.49 8.08 9.12
N GLU A 195 -16.52 8.21 10.44
CA GLU A 195 -15.54 8.98 11.20
C GLU A 195 -14.57 8.05 11.90
N ILE A 196 -13.27 8.21 11.63
CA ILE A 196 -12.18 7.40 12.17
C ILE A 196 -11.39 8.24 13.17
N PHE A 197 -11.31 7.75 14.40
CA PHE A 197 -10.49 8.29 15.47
C PHE A 197 -9.17 7.51 15.51
N LEU A 198 -8.08 8.16 15.13
CA LEU A 198 -6.76 7.56 14.97
C LEU A 198 -5.77 8.18 15.95
N LYS A 199 -5.01 7.35 16.67
CA LYS A 199 -3.83 7.77 17.43
C LYS A 199 -2.58 7.13 16.84
N THR A 200 -1.64 7.93 16.39
CA THR A 200 -0.34 7.48 15.84
C THR A 200 0.81 7.72 16.83
N ASN A 201 2.01 7.28 16.47
CA ASN A 201 3.27 7.65 17.12
C ASN A 201 3.95 8.87 16.46
N GLY A 202 3.29 9.52 15.49
CA GLY A 202 3.79 10.70 14.80
C GLY A 202 4.70 10.43 13.59
N THR A 203 4.99 9.17 13.23
CA THR A 203 5.87 8.88 12.09
C THR A 203 5.14 8.90 10.73
N ILE A 204 3.81 8.93 10.74
CA ILE A 204 2.95 8.98 9.54
C ILE A 204 1.86 10.04 9.74
N GLU A 205 1.56 10.75 8.65
CA GLU A 205 0.43 11.68 8.62
C GLU A 205 -0.90 10.92 8.67
N PRO A 206 -1.93 11.41 9.39
CA PRO A 206 -3.18 10.68 9.61
C PRO A 206 -3.96 10.43 8.31
N LEU A 207 -3.97 11.41 7.40
CA LEU A 207 -4.65 11.28 6.11
C LEU A 207 -3.96 10.22 5.25
N GLU A 208 -2.63 10.25 5.23
CA GLU A 208 -1.81 9.27 4.53
C GLU A 208 -2.02 7.85 5.09
N ALA A 209 -2.08 7.71 6.42
CA ALA A 209 -2.32 6.42 7.07
C ALA A 209 -3.66 5.82 6.67
N VAL A 210 -4.73 6.63 6.65
CA VAL A 210 -6.07 6.18 6.23
C VAL A 210 -6.09 5.83 4.73
N THR A 211 -5.49 6.66 3.88
CA THR A 211 -5.41 6.39 2.43
C THR A 211 -4.64 5.10 2.14
N LYS A 212 -3.45 4.92 2.72
CA LYS A 212 -2.66 3.68 2.58
C LYS A 212 -3.43 2.45 3.07
N SER A 213 -4.21 2.58 4.14
CA SER A 213 -5.03 1.46 4.63
C SER A 213 -6.16 1.08 3.67
N LEU A 214 -6.73 2.04 2.95
CA LEU A 214 -7.72 1.80 1.90
C LEU A 214 -7.06 1.13 0.69
N GLU A 215 -5.91 1.62 0.26
CA GLU A 215 -5.11 1.04 -0.83
C GLU A 215 -4.80 -0.43 -0.54
N TYR A 216 -4.25 -0.74 0.64
CA TYR A 216 -3.99 -2.12 1.05
C TYR A 216 -5.25 -2.99 1.07
N PHE A 217 -6.37 -2.46 1.56
CA PHE A 217 -7.63 -3.20 1.55
C PHE A 217 -8.09 -3.53 0.13
N CYS A 218 -8.04 -2.56 -0.78
CA CYS A 218 -8.38 -2.73 -2.19
C CYS A 218 -7.45 -3.72 -2.89
N GLU A 219 -6.15 -3.63 -2.66
CA GLU A 219 -5.16 -4.59 -3.18
C GLU A 219 -5.49 -6.03 -2.78
N GLN A 220 -5.82 -6.25 -1.49
CA GLN A 220 -6.20 -7.59 -1.01
C GLN A 220 -7.52 -8.09 -1.63
N MET A 221 -8.48 -7.19 -1.89
CA MET A 221 -9.74 -7.56 -2.54
C MET A 221 -9.58 -7.84 -4.04
N SER A 222 -8.62 -7.18 -4.71
CA SER A 222 -8.41 -7.31 -6.15
C SER A 222 -8.13 -8.77 -6.57
N VAL A 223 -7.39 -9.53 -5.75
CA VAL A 223 -7.11 -10.96 -5.96
C VAL A 223 -8.40 -11.79 -6.05
N PHE A 224 -9.42 -11.46 -5.25
CA PHE A 224 -10.70 -12.18 -5.26
C PHE A 224 -11.61 -11.76 -6.41
N VAL A 225 -11.46 -10.54 -6.93
CA VAL A 225 -12.15 -10.12 -8.15
C VAL A 225 -11.70 -10.99 -9.32
N SER A 226 -10.39 -11.26 -9.41
CA SER A 226 -9.82 -12.16 -10.42
C SER A 226 -10.28 -13.61 -10.31
N LEU A 227 -10.65 -14.08 -9.11
CA LEU A 227 -11.18 -15.45 -8.90
C LEU A 227 -12.61 -15.66 -9.42
N LYS A 228 -13.38 -14.59 -9.67
CA LYS A 228 -14.80 -14.70 -10.08
C LYS A 228 -15.00 -15.09 -11.55
N VAL A 229 -13.93 -15.30 -12.32
CA VAL A 229 -14.00 -15.90 -13.65
C VAL A 229 -13.36 -17.29 -13.59
N PRO A 230 -14.13 -18.38 -13.51
CA PRO A 230 -13.63 -19.69 -13.90
C PRO A 230 -13.42 -19.68 -15.41
N ASN A 231 -12.34 -19.06 -15.88
CA ASN A 231 -11.86 -19.25 -17.24
C ASN A 231 -11.21 -20.63 -17.28
N HIS A 232 -11.92 -21.57 -17.90
CA HIS A 232 -11.33 -22.79 -18.45
C HIS A 232 -10.31 -22.42 -19.53
N SER A 233 -9.15 -21.90 -19.15
CA SER A 233 -7.90 -22.02 -19.91
C SER A 233 -6.78 -21.42 -19.08
N LYS A 234 -6.02 -22.28 -18.41
CA LYS A 234 -4.64 -21.97 -18.08
C LYS A 234 -3.90 -21.69 -19.38
N ILE A 235 -3.29 -20.51 -19.49
CA ILE A 235 -1.94 -20.22 -20.01
C ILE A 235 -1.77 -18.70 -19.90
N GLY A 236 -0.83 -18.26 -19.04
CA GLY A 236 -0.20 -16.94 -19.18
C GLY A 236 -0.57 -15.82 -18.20
N ASP A 237 -0.66 -16.08 -16.90
CA ASP A 237 -0.53 -15.01 -15.89
C ASP A 237 0.94 -14.58 -15.77
N ALA A 238 1.37 -13.68 -16.65
CA ALA A 238 2.47 -12.76 -16.45
C ALA A 238 2.18 -11.54 -17.33
N LEU A 239 2.44 -10.34 -16.81
CA LEU A 239 2.15 -9.00 -17.37
C LEU A 239 0.86 -8.34 -16.85
N ILE A 240 0.77 -8.20 -15.53
CA ILE A 240 0.13 -7.02 -14.92
C ILE A 240 1.18 -5.90 -14.98
N ASP A 241 1.42 -5.34 -16.16
CA ASP A 241 2.16 -4.09 -16.31
C ASP A 241 1.95 -3.50 -17.71
N SER A 242 0.73 -3.06 -18.00
CA SER A 242 0.38 -2.22 -19.17
C SER A 242 -1.08 -1.79 -19.09
N ASN A 243 -1.36 -0.50 -19.21
CA ASN A 243 -2.69 0.12 -19.34
C ASN A 243 -3.40 -0.26 -20.67
N ILE A 244 -3.60 -1.56 -20.94
CA ILE A 244 -4.33 -2.03 -22.12
C ILE A 244 -5.52 -2.83 -21.62
N ASP A 245 -6.72 -2.37 -21.99
CA ASP A 245 -7.94 -3.10 -21.70
C ASP A 245 -7.85 -4.52 -22.27
N PRO A 246 -8.08 -5.58 -21.46
CA PRO A 246 -7.99 -6.97 -21.89
C PRO A 246 -8.83 -7.29 -23.13
N ILE A 247 -9.87 -6.50 -23.38
CA ILE A 247 -10.75 -6.62 -24.55
C ILE A 247 -10.01 -6.38 -25.87
N LEU A 248 -8.95 -5.58 -25.89
CA LEU A 248 -8.17 -5.25 -27.08
C LEU A 248 -7.31 -6.42 -27.56
N LEU A 249 -7.00 -7.36 -26.67
CA LEU A 249 -6.26 -8.59 -26.95
C LEU A 249 -7.16 -9.73 -27.47
N LYS A 250 -8.47 -9.48 -27.60
CA LYS A 250 -9.41 -10.48 -28.11
C LYS A 250 -9.17 -10.73 -29.61
N PRO A 251 -9.03 -12.00 -30.07
CA PRO A 251 -8.92 -12.33 -31.49
C PRO A 251 -10.18 -11.96 -32.26
N ILE A 252 -10.04 -11.56 -33.52
CA ILE A 252 -11.16 -11.30 -34.43
C ILE A 252 -11.98 -12.57 -34.70
N ASP A 253 -11.36 -13.74 -34.60
CA ASP A 253 -12.02 -15.03 -34.80
C ASP A 253 -13.05 -15.36 -33.70
N ASP A 254 -12.92 -14.74 -32.52
CA ASP A 254 -13.84 -14.86 -31.39
C ASP A 254 -14.95 -13.80 -31.40
N LEU A 255 -14.99 -12.97 -32.44
CA LEU A 255 -16.10 -12.06 -32.71
C LEU A 255 -17.12 -12.80 -33.57
N GLU A 256 -18.41 -12.61 -33.28
CA GLU A 256 -19.53 -13.17 -34.05
C GLU A 256 -19.72 -12.47 -35.41
N LEU A 257 -18.62 -12.25 -36.13
CA LEU A 257 -18.59 -11.67 -37.46
C LEU A 257 -18.97 -12.71 -38.51
N THR A 258 -19.61 -12.26 -39.57
CA THR A 258 -19.81 -13.09 -40.76
C THR A 258 -18.48 -13.58 -41.33
N VAL A 259 -18.51 -14.78 -41.91
CA VAL A 259 -17.34 -15.42 -42.56
C VAL A 259 -16.68 -14.52 -43.61
N ARG A 260 -17.42 -13.58 -44.20
CA ARG A 260 -16.85 -12.58 -45.12
C ARG A 260 -16.04 -11.53 -44.38
N SER A 261 -16.60 -10.94 -43.33
CA SER A 261 -15.95 -9.89 -42.54
C SER A 261 -14.67 -10.40 -41.87
N SER A 262 -14.69 -11.58 -41.24
CA SER A 262 -13.50 -12.18 -40.61
C SER A 262 -12.39 -12.52 -41.61
N ASN A 263 -12.73 -13.09 -42.77
CA ASN A 263 -11.73 -13.39 -43.81
C ASN A 263 -11.13 -12.14 -44.46
N CYS A 264 -11.89 -11.05 -44.61
CA CYS A 264 -11.36 -9.79 -45.13
C CYS A 264 -10.37 -9.15 -44.13
N LEU A 265 -10.69 -9.19 -42.84
CA LEU A 265 -9.81 -8.66 -41.78
C LEU A 265 -8.51 -9.49 -41.66
N ARG A 266 -8.62 -10.82 -41.77
CA ARG A 266 -7.45 -11.71 -41.75
C ARG A 266 -6.52 -11.50 -42.95
N ALA A 267 -7.07 -11.19 -44.13
CA ALA A 267 -6.29 -10.91 -45.33
C ALA A 267 -5.41 -9.66 -45.20
N GLU A 268 -5.85 -8.68 -44.41
CA GLU A 268 -5.11 -7.45 -44.08
C GLU A 268 -4.28 -7.59 -42.79
N ASN A 269 -4.07 -8.81 -42.30
CA ASN A 269 -3.30 -9.13 -41.11
C ASN A 269 -3.81 -8.45 -39.81
N ILE A 270 -5.11 -8.13 -39.76
CA ILE A 270 -5.79 -7.65 -38.56
C ILE A 270 -6.23 -8.89 -37.80
N LYS A 271 -5.59 -9.15 -36.64
CA LYS A 271 -5.81 -10.38 -35.87
C LYS A 271 -6.53 -10.13 -34.56
N TYR A 272 -6.31 -8.97 -33.96
CA TYR A 272 -6.86 -8.61 -32.66
C TYR A 272 -7.82 -7.42 -32.76
N LEU A 273 -8.66 -7.26 -31.75
CA LEU A 273 -9.60 -6.15 -31.67
C LEU A 273 -8.87 -4.80 -31.56
N GLY A 274 -7.73 -4.76 -30.87
CA GLY A 274 -6.88 -3.57 -30.81
C GLY A 274 -6.25 -3.19 -32.15
N ASP A 275 -6.02 -4.15 -33.06
CA ASP A 275 -5.61 -3.82 -34.44
C ASP A 275 -6.76 -3.14 -35.18
N LEU A 276 -7.99 -3.62 -34.99
CA LEU A 276 -9.19 -3.14 -35.69
C LEU A 276 -9.59 -1.71 -35.30
N VAL A 277 -9.51 -1.40 -34.00
CA VAL A 277 -9.86 -0.09 -33.42
C VAL A 277 -8.98 1.05 -33.95
N GLN A 278 -7.75 0.74 -34.37
CA GLN A 278 -6.81 1.71 -34.94
C GLN A 278 -7.14 2.12 -36.38
N TYR A 279 -8.01 1.37 -37.08
CA TYR A 279 -8.44 1.75 -38.42
C TYR A 279 -9.61 2.73 -38.38
N SER A 280 -9.53 3.75 -39.23
CA SER A 280 -10.69 4.61 -39.51
C SER A 280 -11.67 3.91 -40.45
N GLU A 281 -12.93 4.33 -40.40
CA GLU A 281 -13.98 3.87 -41.32
C GLU A 281 -13.59 4.01 -42.79
N SER A 282 -12.89 5.09 -43.13
CA SER A 282 -12.43 5.36 -44.50
C SER A 282 -11.34 4.40 -44.97
N GLN A 283 -10.56 3.84 -44.05
CA GLN A 283 -9.51 2.85 -44.34
C GLN A 283 -10.11 1.45 -44.46
N LEU A 284 -11.06 1.09 -43.59
CA LEU A 284 -11.76 -0.20 -43.69
C LEU A 284 -12.51 -0.33 -45.02
N MET A 285 -13.14 0.74 -45.51
CA MET A 285 -13.83 0.74 -46.81
C MET A 285 -12.90 0.57 -48.03
N LYS A 286 -11.59 0.69 -47.86
CA LYS A 286 -10.59 0.44 -48.93
C LYS A 286 -10.16 -1.02 -49.00
N ILE A 287 -10.47 -1.82 -47.99
CA ILE A 287 -10.13 -3.25 -47.95
C ILE A 287 -10.90 -3.97 -49.05
N PRO A 288 -10.22 -4.76 -49.91
CA PRO A 288 -10.88 -5.48 -50.98
C PRO A 288 -11.93 -6.46 -50.40
N ASN A 289 -13.13 -6.45 -50.99
CA ASN A 289 -14.27 -7.27 -50.59
C ASN A 289 -14.95 -6.90 -49.25
N LEU A 290 -14.56 -5.81 -48.60
CA LEU A 290 -15.29 -5.27 -47.44
C LEU A 290 -16.41 -4.32 -47.90
N GLY A 291 -17.66 -4.76 -47.78
CA GLY A 291 -18.83 -3.97 -48.17
C GLY A 291 -19.46 -3.17 -47.04
N LYS A 292 -20.36 -2.23 -47.37
CA LYS A 292 -21.12 -1.40 -46.39
C LYS A 292 -21.85 -2.23 -45.31
N LYS A 293 -22.29 -3.44 -45.66
CA LYS A 293 -22.96 -4.36 -44.72
C LYS A 293 -21.99 -4.94 -43.68
N SER A 294 -20.78 -5.32 -44.10
CA SER A 294 -19.70 -5.79 -43.21
C SER A 294 -19.17 -4.68 -42.32
N LEU A 295 -19.10 -3.45 -42.84
CA LEU A 295 -18.71 -2.28 -42.05
C LEU A 295 -19.69 -1.99 -40.90
N ASN A 296 -20.99 -2.05 -41.17
CA ASN A 296 -22.02 -1.85 -40.15
C ASN A 296 -22.00 -2.97 -39.11
N GLU A 297 -21.72 -4.20 -39.52
CA GLU A 297 -21.54 -5.35 -38.63
C GLU A 297 -20.35 -5.14 -37.68
N ILE A 298 -19.20 -4.71 -38.21
CA ILE A 298 -18.02 -4.37 -37.42
C ILE A 298 -18.32 -3.24 -36.43
N LYS A 299 -19.01 -2.18 -36.87
CA LYS A 299 -19.41 -1.06 -35.99
C LYS A 299 -20.33 -1.50 -34.87
N GLN A 300 -21.30 -2.37 -35.16
CA GLN A 300 -22.23 -2.85 -34.14
C GLN A 300 -21.48 -3.64 -33.07
N ILE A 301 -20.58 -4.54 -33.45
CA ILE A 301 -19.77 -5.32 -32.52
C ILE A 301 -18.85 -4.42 -31.71
N LEU A 302 -18.26 -3.39 -32.31
CA LEU A 302 -17.44 -2.43 -31.56
C LEU A 302 -18.28 -1.67 -30.52
N ILE A 303 -19.48 -1.22 -30.87
CA ILE A 303 -20.41 -0.57 -29.93
C ILE A 303 -20.80 -1.52 -28.80
N ASP A 304 -21.10 -2.78 -29.10
CA ASP A 304 -21.46 -3.79 -28.10
C ASP A 304 -20.31 -4.09 -27.12
N ASN A 305 -19.06 -3.83 -27.54
CA ASN A 305 -17.85 -3.94 -26.72
C ASN A 305 -17.38 -2.57 -26.17
N ASN A 306 -18.19 -1.50 -26.27
CA ASN A 306 -17.88 -0.12 -25.85
C ASN A 306 -16.64 0.51 -26.51
N LEU A 307 -16.31 0.11 -27.75
CA LEU A 307 -15.17 0.59 -28.52
C LEU A 307 -15.62 1.44 -29.73
N SER A 308 -14.71 2.29 -30.22
CA SER A 308 -14.93 3.13 -31.40
C SER A 308 -13.77 3.01 -32.39
N LEU A 309 -14.03 3.31 -33.67
CA LEU A 309 -13.02 3.27 -34.74
C LEU A 309 -12.17 4.55 -34.74
N GLY A 310 -10.88 4.40 -35.04
CA GLY A 310 -9.93 5.51 -35.18
C GLY A 310 -9.24 5.93 -33.89
N VAL A 311 -9.19 5.05 -32.88
CA VAL A 311 -8.42 5.29 -31.66
C VAL A 311 -6.99 4.79 -31.89
N VAL A 312 -6.02 5.69 -31.73
CA VAL A 312 -4.59 5.33 -31.84
C VAL A 312 -4.13 4.75 -30.51
N ILE A 313 -3.56 3.54 -30.56
CA ILE A 313 -2.99 2.87 -29.39
C ILE A 313 -1.49 2.75 -29.64
N ASP A 314 -0.71 3.57 -28.94
CA ASP A 314 0.75 3.56 -29.06
C ASP A 314 1.32 2.22 -28.58
N ASN A 315 2.29 1.68 -29.32
CA ASN A 315 3.02 0.43 -29.02
C ASN A 315 2.20 -0.88 -28.95
N PHE A 316 0.94 -0.91 -29.39
CA PHE A 316 0.08 -2.10 -29.32
C PHE A 316 0.73 -3.37 -29.92
N ARG A 317 1.44 -3.23 -31.04
CA ARG A 317 2.04 -4.37 -31.74
C ARG A 317 3.29 -4.94 -31.04
N GLU A 318 4.06 -4.09 -30.35
CA GLU A 318 5.22 -4.51 -29.55
C GLU A 318 4.76 -5.30 -28.31
N LEU A 319 3.64 -4.86 -27.71
CA LEU A 319 2.99 -5.49 -26.57
C LEU A 319 2.39 -6.87 -26.86
N VAL A 320 1.84 -7.06 -28.07
CA VAL A 320 1.22 -8.33 -28.48
C VAL A 320 2.24 -9.34 -29.03
N GLU A 321 3.28 -8.86 -29.73
CA GLU A 321 4.30 -9.73 -30.34
C GLU A 321 5.52 -9.99 -29.44
N GLY A 322 5.63 -9.33 -28.26
CA GLY A 322 6.62 -9.64 -27.23
C GLY A 322 8.07 -9.37 -27.64
N LYS A 323 8.37 -8.16 -28.13
CA LYS A 323 9.74 -7.68 -28.37
C LYS A 323 10.09 -6.51 -27.48
#